data_AF-A0AAW1HQ50-F1
#
_entry.id   AF-A0AAW1HQ50-F1
#
_cell.length_a   1.000
_cell.length_b   1.000
_cell.length_c   1.000
_cell.angle_alpha   90.00
_cell.angle_beta   90.00
_cell.angle_gamma   90.00
#
_symmetry.space_group_name_H-M   'P 1'
#
loop_
_entity.id
_entity.type
_entity.pdbx_description
1 polymer ?
#
loop_
_entity_poly.entity_id
_entity_poly.type
_entity_poly.pdbx_seq_one_letter_code
_entity_poly.pdbx_strand_id
1 'polypeptide(L)'
;MKGILVNSYVELESFILQALVNGERKEIPPIYPAGPILEMVDKNPSGSRGENESVIQWLDGQPKSSVVFLCFGRMGTFDEEQVKEIANGLDRSGYDFLGS
;
A
#
# COMPACT_ATOMS: atom_id res chain seq x y z
N MET A 1 -0.30 -16.48 -27.83
CA MET A 1 -0.17 -17.18 -26.54
C MET A 1 -0.98 -16.41 -25.52
N LYS A 2 -1.75 -17.06 -24.63
CA LYS A 2 -2.53 -16.40 -23.56
C LYS A 2 -1.91 -16.79 -22.21
N GLY A 3 -1.87 -15.86 -21.26
CA GLY A 3 -1.32 -16.06 -19.92
C GLY A 3 -1.86 -15.01 -18.95
N ILE A 4 -1.71 -15.25 -17.65
CA ILE A 4 -2.15 -14.36 -16.59
C ILE A 4 -0.93 -13.69 -15.98
N LEU A 5 -0.89 -12.36 -16.02
CA LEU A 5 0.13 -11.57 -15.31
C LEU A 5 -0.40 -11.25 -13.92
N VAL A 6 0.40 -11.50 -12.89
CA VAL A 6 0.04 -11.20 -11.50
C VAL A 6 1.05 -10.23 -10.94
N ASN A 7 0.57 -9.13 -10.36
CA ASN A 7 1.40 -8.17 -9.64
C ASN A 7 1.79 -8.73 -8.26
N SER A 8 2.66 -9.74 -8.28
CA SER A 8 3.20 -10.43 -7.11
C SER A 8 4.55 -11.04 -7.45
N TYR A 9 5.27 -11.56 -6.45
CA TYR A 9 6.58 -12.17 -6.60
C TYR A 9 6.70 -13.41 -5.70
N VAL A 10 7.63 -14.31 -6.03
CA VAL A 10 7.69 -15.66 -5.45
C VAL A 10 7.94 -15.62 -3.95
N GLU A 11 8.77 -14.71 -3.47
CA GLU A 11 9.11 -14.58 -2.05
C GLU A 11 7.90 -14.14 -1.22
N LEU A 12 6.92 -13.43 -1.81
CA LEU A 12 5.68 -13.04 -1.16
C LEU A 12 4.65 -14.16 -1.11
N GLU A 13 4.45 -14.86 -2.23
CA GLU A 13 3.36 -15.84 -2.41
C GLU A 13 3.85 -17.22 -2.88
N SER A 14 4.97 -17.68 -2.29
CA SER A 14 5.67 -18.89 -2.73
C SER A 14 4.78 -20.13 -2.87
N PHE A 15 3.95 -20.43 -1.87
CA PHE A 15 3.06 -21.59 -1.87
C PHE A 15 2.03 -21.54 -3.02
N ILE A 16 1.35 -20.40 -3.17
CA ILE A 16 0.27 -20.22 -4.15
C ILE A 16 0.85 -20.23 -5.57
N LEU A 17 1.94 -19.49 -5.78
CA LEU A 17 2.57 -19.41 -7.09
C LEU A 17 3.15 -20.75 -7.53
N GLN A 18 3.76 -21.53 -6.63
CA GLN A 18 4.23 -22.89 -6.98
C GLN A 18 3.08 -23.81 -7.37
N ALA A 19 1.98 -23.82 -6.62
CA ALA A 19 0.81 -24.65 -6.96
C ALA A 19 0.20 -24.28 -8.33
N LEU A 20 0.17 -22.99 -8.66
CA LEU A 20 -0.43 -22.51 -9.91
C LEU A 20 0.52 -22.62 -11.12
N VAL A 21 1.82 -22.38 -10.92
CA VAL A 21 2.84 -22.47 -11.98
C VAL A 21 3.14 -23.92 -12.34
N ASN A 22 3.11 -24.83 -11.37
CA ASN A 22 3.34 -26.27 -11.61
C ASN A 22 2.21 -26.94 -12.40
N GLY A 23 1.14 -26.21 -12.76
CA GLY A 23 0.20 -26.63 -13.78
C GLY A 23 -0.68 -27.81 -13.40
N GLU A 24 -0.96 -27.99 -12.09
CA GLU A 24 -1.85 -29.06 -11.61
C GLU A 24 -3.28 -28.94 -12.18
N ARG A 25 -3.66 -27.75 -12.70
CA ARG A 25 -4.95 -27.47 -13.33
C ARG A 25 -4.73 -27.07 -14.79
N LYS A 26 -5.02 -27.98 -15.71
CA LYS A 26 -4.86 -27.78 -17.16
C LYS A 26 -5.78 -26.70 -17.74
N GLU A 27 -6.79 -26.30 -16.98
CA GLU A 27 -7.78 -25.29 -17.35
C GLU A 27 -7.28 -23.86 -17.12
N ILE A 28 -6.21 -23.68 -16.34
CA ILE A 28 -5.66 -22.37 -16.00
C ILE A 28 -4.52 -22.02 -16.98
N PRO A 29 -4.55 -20.85 -17.65
CA PRO A 29 -3.44 -20.38 -18.47
C PRO A 29 -2.16 -20.20 -17.62
N PRO A 30 -0.96 -20.26 -18.22
CA PRO A 30 0.29 -20.01 -17.51
C PRO A 30 0.25 -18.69 -16.71
N ILE A 31 0.69 -18.74 -15.45
CA ILE A 31 0.74 -17.60 -14.55
C ILE A 31 2.17 -17.04 -14.50
N TYR A 32 2.29 -15.72 -14.60
CA TYR A 32 3.54 -14.99 -14.56
C TYR A 32 3.51 -13.96 -13.43
N PRO A 33 4.17 -14.23 -12.28
CA PRO A 33 4.41 -13.21 -11.27
C PRO A 33 5.39 -12.17 -11.83
N ALA A 34 4.95 -10.92 -11.94
CA ALA A 34 5.73 -9.81 -12.50
C ALA A 34 5.77 -8.59 -11.57
N GLY A 35 5.49 -8.80 -10.29
CA GLY A 35 5.52 -7.77 -9.27
C GLY A 35 6.92 -7.53 -8.67
N PRO A 36 7.06 -6.47 -7.86
CA PRO A 36 6.06 -5.44 -7.62
C PRO A 36 5.97 -4.43 -8.78
N ILE A 37 4.78 -4.31 -9.38
CA ILE A 37 4.43 -3.28 -10.36
C ILE A 37 3.82 -2.13 -9.56
N LEU A 38 4.61 -1.10 -9.36
CA LEU A 38 4.23 0.11 -8.62
C LEU A 38 4.29 1.30 -9.56
N GLU A 39 3.35 2.22 -9.40
CA GLU A 39 3.46 3.55 -10.01
C GLU A 39 4.49 4.34 -9.22
N MET A 40 5.74 4.32 -9.69
CA MET A 40 6.76 5.21 -9.15
C MET A 40 6.56 6.58 -9.79
N VAL A 41 6.17 7.56 -8.98
CA VAL A 41 6.07 8.95 -9.44
C VAL A 41 7.48 9.45 -9.74
N ASP A 42 7.84 9.51 -11.02
CA ASP A 42 8.99 10.29 -11.47
C ASP A 42 8.80 11.75 -11.04
N LYS A 43 9.91 12.41 -10.68
CA LYS A 43 10.00 13.79 -10.16
C LYS A 43 9.49 14.87 -11.14
N ASN A 44 8.24 14.80 -11.61
CA ASN A 44 7.60 15.87 -12.34
C ASN A 44 6.77 16.73 -11.36
N PRO A 45 7.11 18.02 -11.18
CA PRO A 45 6.59 18.81 -10.06
C PRO A 45 5.23 19.48 -10.31
N SER A 46 4.49 19.08 -11.34
CA SER A 46 3.38 19.88 -11.88
C SER A 46 1.97 19.42 -11.46
N GLY A 47 1.84 18.45 -10.55
CA GLY A 47 0.56 18.07 -9.95
C GLY A 47 0.57 18.31 -8.45
N SER A 48 -0.29 19.21 -7.95
CA SER A 48 -0.62 19.40 -6.53
C SER A 48 0.54 19.64 -5.55
N ARG A 49 1.55 20.46 -5.91
CA ARG A 49 2.67 20.78 -5.01
C ARG A 49 2.25 21.43 -3.68
N GLY A 50 1.21 22.27 -3.68
CA GLY A 50 0.89 23.10 -2.51
C GLY A 50 0.45 22.35 -1.25
N GLU A 51 -0.36 21.29 -1.39
CA GLU A 51 -0.91 20.55 -0.25
C GLU A 51 0.04 19.43 0.23
N ASN A 52 0.79 18.82 -0.69
CA ASN A 52 1.70 17.74 -0.35
C ASN A 52 3.03 18.26 0.24
N GLU A 53 3.48 19.46 -0.15
CA GLU A 53 4.77 20.00 0.30
C GLU A 53 4.80 20.28 1.81
N SER A 54 3.69 20.76 2.39
CA SER A 54 3.60 21.00 3.84
C SER A 54 3.62 19.69 4.66
N VAL A 55 2.97 18.64 4.16
CA VAL A 55 2.98 17.31 4.79
C VAL A 55 4.36 16.69 4.73
N ILE A 56 5.03 16.77 3.58
CA ILE A 56 6.41 16.27 3.44
C ILE A 56 7.37 17.06 4.35
N GLN A 57 7.26 18.39 4.41
CA GLN A 57 8.07 19.20 5.32
C GLN A 57 7.81 18.87 6.79
N TRP A 58 6.56 18.59 7.17
CA TRP A 58 6.24 18.14 8.52
C TRP A 58 6.88 16.78 8.83
N LEU A 59 6.85 15.83 7.88
CA LEU A 59 7.52 14.53 8.01
C LEU A 59 9.04 14.65 8.10
N ASP A 60 9.65 15.55 7.33
CA ASP A 60 11.10 15.81 7.35
C ASP A 60 11.59 16.30 8.73
N GLY A 61 10.69 16.89 9.53
CA GLY A 61 10.96 17.32 10.91
C GLY A 61 10.90 16.20 11.96
N GLN A 62 10.42 15.01 11.60
CA GLN A 62 10.22 13.91 12.55
C GLN A 62 11.44 13.00 12.68
N PRO A 63 11.64 12.36 13.84
CA PRO A 63 12.64 11.30 13.97
C PRO A 63 12.44 10.17 12.94
N LYS A 64 13.53 9.50 12.57
CA LYS A 64 13.45 8.38 11.62
C LYS A 64 12.58 7.26 12.19
N SER A 65 11.62 6.81 11.39
CA SER A 65 10.72 5.69 11.75
C SER A 65 9.86 5.94 13.00
N SER A 66 9.48 7.20 13.29
CA SER A 66 8.63 7.54 14.45
C SER A 66 7.16 7.83 14.11
N VAL A 67 6.81 8.04 12.84
CA VAL A 67 5.45 8.41 12.42
C VAL A 67 4.69 7.20 11.90
N VAL A 68 3.43 7.07 12.30
CA VAL A 68 2.50 6.06 11.77
C VAL A 68 1.70 6.64 10.60
N PHE A 69 1.74 5.99 9.44
CA PHE A 69 0.87 6.35 8.30
C PHE A 69 -0.41 5.51 8.31
N LEU A 70 -1.56 6.17 8.23
CA LEU A 70 -2.88 5.56 8.16
C LEU A 70 -3.54 5.91 6.83
N CYS A 71 -3.85 4.88 6.03
CA CYS A 71 -4.60 5.02 4.80
C CYS A 71 -5.43 3.75 4.57
N PHE A 72 -6.73 3.92 4.36
CA PHE A 72 -7.66 2.81 4.18
C PHE A 72 -8.05 2.59 2.71
N GLY A 73 -7.24 3.11 1.79
CA GLY A 73 -7.49 3.07 0.36
C GLY A 73 -8.67 3.97 -0.06
N ARG A 74 -8.92 4.06 -1.37
CA ARG A 74 -9.88 5.00 -1.94
C ARG A 74 -11.33 4.82 -1.49
N MET A 75 -11.69 3.62 -1.03
CA MET A 75 -13.06 3.24 -0.64
C MET A 75 -13.18 2.92 0.86
N GLY A 76 -12.10 3.08 1.63
CA GLY A 76 -12.12 2.80 3.05
C GLY A 76 -12.75 3.95 3.81
N THR A 77 -14.04 3.82 4.14
CA THR A 77 -14.77 4.77 5.00
C THR A 77 -15.31 4.05 6.22
N PHE A 78 -15.31 4.73 7.36
CA PHE A 78 -15.80 4.19 8.63
C PHE A 78 -16.95 5.05 9.16
N ASP A 79 -17.76 4.45 10.02
CA ASP A 79 -18.76 5.21 10.77
C ASP A 79 -18.11 6.07 11.87
N GLU A 80 -18.90 6.97 12.45
CA GLU A 80 -18.41 7.93 13.45
C GLU A 80 -17.84 7.24 14.69
N GLU A 81 -18.44 6.14 15.14
CA GLU A 81 -17.99 5.41 16.32
C GLU A 81 -16.61 4.79 16.07
N GLN A 82 -16.41 4.17 14.91
CA GLN A 82 -15.12 3.62 14.49
C GLN A 82 -14.05 4.70 14.34
N VAL A 83 -14.38 5.84 13.73
CA VAL A 83 -13.43 6.96 13.61
C VAL A 83 -13.01 7.48 15.00
N LYS A 84 -13.96 7.58 15.93
CA LYS A 84 -13.69 8.03 17.30
C LYS A 84 -12.76 7.06 18.03
N GLU A 85 -12.97 5.76 17.89
CA GLU A 85 -12.10 4.77 18.52
C GLU A 85 -10.70 4.74 17.90
N ILE A 86 -10.57 4.94 16.58
CA ILE A 86 -9.27 5.10 15.91
C ILE A 86 -8.54 6.32 16.47
N ALA A 87 -9.22 7.47 16.56
CA ALA A 87 -8.63 8.70 17.10
C ALA A 87 -8.19 8.53 18.57
N ASN A 88 -9.04 7.93 19.41
CA ASN A 88 -8.72 7.64 20.80
C ASN A 88 -7.50 6.70 20.92
N GLY A 89 -7.40 5.70 20.05
CA GLY A 89 -6.27 4.77 20.02
C GLY A 89 -4.96 5.45 19.64
N LEU A 90 -4.99 6.34 18.64
CA LEU A 90 -3.82 7.10 18.20
C LEU A 90 -3.32 8.06 19.27
N ASP A 91 -4.22 8.84 19.88
CA ASP A 91 -3.89 9.79 20.96
C ASP A 91 -3.21 9.07 22.14
N ARG A 92 -3.74 7.91 22.52
CA ARG A 92 -3.18 7.10 23.61
C ARG A 92 -1.88 6.39 23.26
N SER A 93 -1.57 6.22 21.97
CA SER A 93 -0.35 5.53 21.54
C SER A 93 0.92 6.36 21.78
N GLY A 94 0.79 7.69 21.84
CA GLY A 94 1.90 8.62 21.97
C GLY A 94 2.80 8.74 20.75
N TYR A 95 2.41 8.13 19.61
CA TYR A 95 3.10 8.30 18.33
C TYR A 95 2.46 9.43 17.52
N ASP A 96 3.30 10.18 16.82
CA ASP A 96 2.84 11.06 15.75
C ASP A 96 2.26 10.21 14.61
N PHE A 97 1.22 10.72 13.95
CA PHE A 97 0.54 10.01 12.88
C PHE A 97 0.15 10.92 11.73
N LEU A 98 0.01 10.31 10.54
CA LEU A 98 -0.45 10.96 9.31
C LEU A 98 -1.60 10.13 8.73
N GLY A 99 -2.79 10.73 8.63
CA GLY A 99 -3.98 10.11 8.02
C GLY A 99 -4.28 10.66 6.63
N SER A 100 -4.80 9.80 5.73
CA SER A 100 -5.31 10.16 4.39
C SER A 100 -6.83 10.19 4.32
#